data_AF-A0AAV9PZ53-F1
#
_entry.id   AF-A0AAV9PZ53-F1
#
_cell.length_a   1.000
_cell.length_b   1.000
_cell.length_c   1.000
_cell.angle_alpha   90.00
_cell.angle_beta   90.00
_cell.angle_gamma   90.00
#
_symmetry.space_group_name_H-M   'P 1'
#
loop_
_entity.id
_entity.type
_entity.pdbx_description
1 polymer ?
#
loop_
_entity_poly.entity_id
_entity_poly.type
_entity_poly.pdbx_seq_one_letter_code
_entity_poly.pdbx_strand_id
1 'polypeptide(L)'
;MGSNVESSWMDEKSLRTVKALQEKLSMPPSKFHDPELATEEQEILEHYKEWIHFNHTDFGNKERAKSFYDLPETMFYDLMKQIPRGGFGAHYDSIDAYYDDSHLAIKDLEIVAVSKDFGYATTLQRYWGTGTDGNEFSFTFRMTSLLRKINGQWKWIHEHVSFPADLESGKSDWTCGTGTSGKPI
;
A
#
# COMPACT_ATOMS: atom_id res chain seq x y z
N MET A 1 8.95 33.39 2.32
CA MET A 1 8.81 32.60 3.54
C MET A 1 8.04 31.35 3.14
N GLY A 2 8.75 30.28 2.80
CA GLY A 2 8.11 29.01 2.43
C GLY A 2 7.48 28.43 3.69
N SER A 3 6.15 28.34 3.72
CA SER A 3 5.48 27.47 4.68
C SER A 3 6.02 26.06 4.44
N ASN A 4 6.75 25.51 5.41
CA ASN A 4 6.98 24.07 5.49
C ASN A 4 5.61 23.42 5.69
N VAL A 5 4.90 23.18 4.60
CA VAL A 5 3.77 22.26 4.60
C VAL A 5 4.41 20.90 4.81
N GLU A 6 4.24 20.33 6.01
CA GLU A 6 4.61 18.93 6.24
C GLU A 6 4.01 18.11 5.09
N SER A 7 4.85 17.29 4.46
CA SER A 7 4.38 16.38 3.41
C SER A 7 3.24 15.52 3.99
N SER A 8 2.10 15.49 3.31
CA SER A 8 1.01 14.57 3.66
C SER A 8 1.35 13.10 3.43
N TRP A 9 2.52 12.83 2.84
CA TRP A 9 3.05 11.50 2.62
C TRP A 9 3.83 11.01 3.84
N MET A 10 3.55 9.79 4.27
CA MET A 10 4.10 9.13 5.45
C MET A 10 4.85 7.86 5.06
N ASP A 11 5.84 7.51 5.85
CA ASP A 11 6.68 6.32 5.78
C ASP A 11 6.56 5.48 7.07
N GLU A 12 7.31 4.39 7.18
CA GLU A 12 7.27 3.51 8.35
C GLU A 12 7.63 4.21 9.67
N LYS A 13 8.36 5.34 9.62
CA LYS A 13 8.83 6.10 10.80
C LYS A 13 7.81 7.13 11.27
N SER A 14 7.01 7.67 10.35
CA SER A 14 5.99 8.67 10.62
C SER A 14 4.61 8.06 10.89
N LEU A 15 4.34 6.84 10.39
CA LEU A 15 3.18 6.04 10.76
C LEU A 15 3.29 5.54 12.22
N ARG A 16 2.64 6.26 13.15
CA ARG A 16 2.74 5.95 14.60
C ARG A 16 1.53 5.23 15.16
N THR A 17 0.33 5.81 15.01
CA THR A 17 -0.91 5.24 15.57
C THR A 17 -2.07 5.45 14.60
N VAL A 18 -3.09 4.58 14.69
CA VAL A 18 -4.32 4.71 13.90
C VAL A 18 -5.02 6.04 14.17
N LYS A 19 -5.01 6.50 15.42
CA LYS A 19 -5.57 7.82 15.77
C LYS A 19 -4.83 8.96 15.06
N ALA A 20 -3.49 8.93 15.01
CA ALA A 20 -2.71 9.94 14.32
C ALA A 20 -2.95 9.90 12.80
N LEU A 21 -3.25 8.72 12.23
CA LEU A 21 -3.66 8.58 10.84
C LEU A 21 -5.00 9.28 10.58
N GLN A 22 -6.01 9.02 11.42
CA GLN A 22 -7.34 9.62 11.31
C GLN A 22 -7.27 11.16 11.32
N GLU A 23 -6.40 11.74 12.14
CA GLU A 23 -6.19 13.19 12.23
C GLU A 23 -5.55 13.79 10.97
N LYS A 24 -4.87 12.97 10.15
CA LYS A 24 -4.16 13.37 8.93
C LYS A 24 -4.92 13.04 7.63
N LEU A 25 -6.08 12.38 7.71
CA LEU A 25 -6.90 12.06 6.54
C LEU A 25 -7.38 13.35 5.83
N SER A 26 -7.39 13.33 4.50
CA SER A 26 -7.97 14.40 3.67
C SER A 26 -9.51 14.39 3.65
N MET A 27 -10.12 13.36 4.25
CA MET A 27 -11.57 13.15 4.36
C MET A 27 -11.98 12.86 5.82
N PRO A 28 -13.26 13.01 6.17
CA PRO A 28 -13.75 12.58 7.48
C PRO A 28 -13.49 11.07 7.70
N PRO A 29 -13.06 10.66 8.91
CA PRO A 29 -12.90 9.24 9.22
C PRO A 29 -14.19 8.45 9.09
N SER A 30 -14.05 7.17 8.77
CA SER A 30 -15.13 6.21 8.66
C SER A 30 -15.89 6.09 9.98
N LYS A 31 -17.21 6.07 9.89
CA LYS A 31 -18.09 5.81 11.05
C LYS A 31 -18.02 4.36 11.55
N PHE A 32 -17.27 3.50 10.87
CA PHE A 32 -17.14 2.08 11.19
C PHE A 32 -15.93 1.75 12.06
N HIS A 33 -15.11 2.74 12.42
CA HIS A 33 -14.12 2.54 13.47
C HIS A 33 -14.81 2.12 14.77
N ASP A 34 -14.29 1.06 15.37
CA ASP A 34 -14.79 0.50 16.62
C ASP A 34 -13.68 0.55 17.68
N PRO A 35 -13.85 1.31 18.78
CA PRO A 35 -12.89 1.34 19.87
C PRO A 35 -12.58 -0.04 20.47
N GLU A 36 -13.51 -1.01 20.38
CA GLU A 36 -13.27 -2.39 20.83
C GLU A 36 -12.30 -3.16 19.93
N LEU A 37 -12.08 -2.68 18.70
CA LEU A 37 -11.16 -3.26 17.71
C LEU A 37 -9.92 -2.38 17.43
N ALA A 38 -9.66 -1.39 18.29
CA ALA A 38 -8.52 -0.48 18.13
C ALA A 38 -7.16 -1.21 18.15
N THR A 39 -7.07 -2.34 18.84
CA THR A 39 -5.86 -3.19 18.82
C THR A 39 -5.65 -3.79 17.45
N GLU A 40 -6.68 -4.35 16.82
CA GLU A 40 -6.62 -4.94 15.49
C GLU A 40 -6.27 -3.90 14.41
N GLU A 41 -6.86 -2.70 14.48
CA GLU A 41 -6.49 -1.61 13.57
C GLU A 41 -5.00 -1.24 13.72
N GLN A 42 -4.48 -1.21 14.96
CA GLN A 42 -3.07 -0.93 15.20
C GLN A 42 -2.16 -2.06 14.70
N GLU A 43 -2.54 -3.32 14.86
CA GLU A 43 -1.77 -4.44 14.31
C GLU A 43 -1.75 -4.42 12.77
N ILE A 44 -2.86 -4.05 12.12
CA ILE A 44 -2.90 -3.83 10.67
C ILE A 44 -2.00 -2.66 10.27
N LEU A 45 -1.95 -1.59 11.07
CA LEU A 45 -1.00 -0.49 10.83
C LEU A 45 0.45 -0.98 10.89
N GLU A 46 0.80 -1.83 11.86
CA GLU A 46 2.15 -2.44 11.90
C GLU A 46 2.44 -3.30 10.67
N HIS A 47 1.45 -4.02 10.14
CA HIS A 47 1.59 -4.74 8.87
C HIS A 47 1.95 -3.81 7.69
N TYR A 48 1.29 -2.65 7.59
CA TYR A 48 1.64 -1.64 6.59
C TYR A 48 3.04 -1.06 6.80
N LYS A 49 3.42 -0.76 8.04
CA LYS A 49 4.77 -0.25 8.35
C LYS A 49 5.85 -1.24 7.94
N GLU A 50 5.65 -2.52 8.23
CA GLU A 50 6.57 -3.58 7.81
C GLU A 50 6.64 -3.71 6.29
N TRP A 51 5.53 -3.50 5.56
CA TRP A 51 5.56 -3.47 4.10
C TRP A 51 6.38 -2.31 3.55
N ILE A 52 6.18 -1.10 4.06
CA ILE A 52 6.97 0.08 3.65
C ILE A 52 8.45 -0.16 3.95
N HIS A 53 8.75 -0.64 5.17
CA HIS A 53 10.12 -0.94 5.57
C HIS A 53 10.77 -2.01 4.69
N PHE A 54 10.02 -3.06 4.34
CA PHE A 54 10.45 -4.09 3.39
C PHE A 54 10.82 -3.49 2.02
N ASN A 55 9.97 -2.62 1.46
CA ASN A 55 10.25 -1.96 0.18
C ASN A 55 11.56 -1.15 0.26
N HIS A 56 11.79 -0.46 1.39
CA HIS A 56 12.97 0.38 1.60
C HIS A 56 14.29 -0.39 1.82
N THR A 57 14.23 -1.67 2.18
CA THR A 57 15.42 -2.36 2.72
C THR A 57 15.71 -3.73 2.13
N ASP A 58 14.71 -4.42 1.60
CA ASP A 58 14.78 -5.86 1.37
C ASP A 58 13.92 -6.31 0.19
N PHE A 59 13.60 -5.42 -0.76
CA PHE A 59 12.63 -5.71 -1.83
C PHE A 59 12.95 -6.99 -2.63
N GLY A 60 14.24 -7.29 -2.86
CA GLY A 60 14.69 -8.52 -3.52
C GLY A 60 14.42 -9.83 -2.75
N ASN A 61 14.01 -9.76 -1.48
CA ASN A 61 13.67 -10.93 -0.66
C ASN A 61 12.25 -11.43 -0.93
N LYS A 62 12.12 -12.25 -1.98
CA LYS A 62 10.85 -12.80 -2.45
C LYS A 62 10.09 -13.59 -1.40
N GLU A 63 10.78 -14.33 -0.54
CA GLU A 63 10.12 -15.11 0.52
C GLU A 63 9.50 -14.19 1.56
N ARG A 64 10.20 -13.12 1.95
CA ARG A 64 9.64 -12.10 2.84
C ARG A 64 8.47 -11.37 2.18
N ALA A 65 8.58 -11.00 0.91
CA ALA A 65 7.48 -10.37 0.18
C ALA A 65 6.21 -11.23 0.18
N LYS A 66 6.34 -12.51 -0.17
CA LYS A 66 5.24 -13.47 -0.19
C LYS A 66 4.65 -13.69 1.20
N SER A 67 5.43 -13.50 2.26
CA SER A 67 4.97 -13.65 3.63
C SER A 67 3.93 -12.59 4.05
N PHE A 68 3.79 -11.45 3.36
CA PHE A 68 2.72 -10.49 3.65
C PHE A 68 1.32 -10.97 3.23
N TYR A 69 1.24 -12.08 2.50
CA TYR A 69 0.04 -12.54 1.82
C TYR A 69 -0.41 -13.93 2.28
N ASP A 70 -1.70 -14.20 2.19
CA ASP A 70 -2.25 -15.56 2.28
C ASP A 70 -2.24 -16.21 0.89
N LEU A 71 -1.06 -16.68 0.43
CA LEU A 71 -0.84 -17.06 -0.97
C LEU A 71 -1.92 -17.95 -1.62
N PRO A 72 -2.49 -18.96 -0.94
CA PRO A 72 -3.58 -19.76 -1.52
C PRO A 72 -4.85 -18.95 -1.81
N GLU A 73 -5.17 -17.97 -0.97
CA GLU A 73 -6.42 -17.20 -1.01
C GLU A 73 -6.28 -15.81 -1.65
N THR A 74 -5.07 -15.27 -1.71
CA THR A 74 -4.82 -13.92 -2.24
C THR A 74 -5.27 -13.82 -3.69
N MET A 75 -6.23 -12.93 -3.94
CA MET A 75 -6.62 -12.47 -5.26
C MET A 75 -6.18 -11.02 -5.43
N PHE A 76 -5.61 -10.66 -6.58
CA PHE A 76 -5.06 -9.33 -6.77
C PHE A 76 -5.54 -8.73 -8.10
N TYR A 77 -6.17 -7.56 -8.05
CA TYR A 77 -6.28 -6.67 -9.21
C TYR A 77 -5.06 -5.76 -9.25
N ASP A 78 -4.04 -6.22 -9.96
CA ASP A 78 -2.79 -5.49 -10.15
C ASP A 78 -2.95 -4.43 -11.26
N LEU A 79 -2.04 -3.45 -11.28
CA LEU A 79 -2.00 -2.39 -12.28
C LEU A 79 -1.97 -2.94 -13.72
N MET A 80 -1.38 -4.12 -13.92
CA MET A 80 -1.20 -4.73 -15.24
C MET A 80 -2.27 -5.76 -15.59
N LYS A 81 -2.81 -6.48 -14.60
CA LYS A 81 -3.75 -7.60 -14.84
C LYS A 81 -4.46 -8.06 -13.56
N GLN A 82 -5.51 -8.84 -13.76
CA GLN A 82 -6.06 -9.67 -12.69
C GLN A 82 -5.16 -10.89 -12.43
N ILE A 83 -4.96 -11.20 -11.15
CA ILE A 83 -4.26 -12.38 -10.66
C ILE A 83 -5.26 -13.18 -9.80
N PRO A 84 -5.68 -14.36 -10.26
CA PRO A 84 -6.62 -15.19 -9.51
C PRO A 84 -5.96 -15.81 -8.27
N ARG A 85 -6.79 -16.34 -7.37
CA ARG A 85 -6.34 -17.07 -6.17
C ARG A 85 -5.33 -18.16 -6.51
N GLY A 86 -4.29 -18.29 -5.69
CA GLY A 86 -3.16 -19.19 -5.92
C GLY A 86 -2.16 -18.70 -6.99
N GLY A 87 -2.44 -17.60 -7.70
CA GLY A 87 -1.57 -17.06 -8.74
C GLY A 87 -0.53 -16.05 -8.27
N PHE A 88 -0.71 -15.46 -7.07
CA PHE A 88 0.10 -14.33 -6.62
C PHE A 88 1.59 -14.67 -6.46
N GLY A 89 1.94 -15.81 -5.85
CA GLY A 89 3.34 -16.17 -5.64
C GLY A 89 4.16 -16.22 -6.93
N ALA A 90 3.62 -16.89 -7.96
CA ALA A 90 4.24 -16.97 -9.28
C ALA A 90 4.26 -15.62 -10.01
N HIS A 91 3.24 -14.79 -9.79
CA HIS A 91 3.23 -13.43 -10.33
C HIS A 91 4.32 -12.55 -9.68
N TYR A 92 4.46 -12.58 -8.36
CA TYR A 92 5.48 -11.82 -7.65
C TYR A 92 6.89 -12.17 -8.14
N ASP A 93 7.16 -13.46 -8.36
CA ASP A 93 8.43 -13.92 -8.90
C ASP A 93 8.77 -13.32 -10.28
N SER A 94 7.77 -12.87 -11.04
CA SER A 94 7.91 -12.31 -12.39
C SER A 94 8.10 -10.79 -12.45
N ILE A 95 7.83 -10.04 -11.36
CA ILE A 95 7.85 -8.56 -11.37
C ILE A 95 9.09 -7.95 -10.69
N ASP A 96 9.95 -8.79 -10.13
CA ASP A 96 11.18 -8.42 -9.40
C ASP A 96 12.12 -7.48 -10.18
N ALA A 97 12.18 -7.62 -11.51
CA ALA A 97 13.05 -6.80 -12.34
C ALA A 97 12.73 -5.28 -12.32
N TYR A 98 11.49 -4.91 -11.96
CA TYR A 98 11.02 -3.53 -12.06
C TYR A 98 11.34 -2.64 -10.84
N TYR A 99 11.72 -3.22 -9.69
CA TYR A 99 11.62 -2.54 -8.40
C TYR A 99 12.85 -2.74 -7.47
N ASP A 100 14.06 -2.90 -8.03
CA ASP A 100 15.30 -3.18 -7.27
C ASP A 100 15.54 -2.19 -6.10
N ASP A 101 15.52 -0.88 -6.39
CA ASP A 101 15.65 0.21 -5.41
C ASP A 101 14.31 0.89 -5.18
N SER A 102 13.34 0.15 -4.61
CA SER A 102 11.99 0.67 -4.41
C SER A 102 11.87 1.53 -3.15
N HIS A 103 11.12 2.62 -3.29
CA HIS A 103 10.71 3.45 -2.17
C HIS A 103 9.21 3.68 -2.20
N LEU A 104 8.63 3.78 -1.01
CA LEU A 104 7.20 3.83 -0.80
C LEU A 104 6.84 4.90 0.23
N ALA A 105 5.89 5.75 -0.12
CA ALA A 105 5.23 6.62 0.83
C ALA A 105 3.71 6.53 0.69
N ILE A 106 3.02 6.69 1.80
CA ILE A 106 1.59 6.48 1.94
C ILE A 106 0.88 7.78 2.28
N LYS A 107 -0.29 8.01 1.70
CA LYS A 107 -1.17 9.12 2.02
C LYS A 107 -2.60 8.64 2.16
N ASP A 108 -3.35 9.23 3.08
CA ASP A 108 -4.77 8.91 3.32
C ASP A 108 -4.99 7.41 3.61
N LEU A 109 -4.09 6.82 4.41
CA LEU A 109 -4.26 5.46 4.91
C LEU A 109 -5.33 5.44 5.99
N GLU A 110 -6.46 4.84 5.67
CA GLU A 110 -7.53 4.52 6.60
C GLU A 110 -7.63 3.00 6.75
N ILE A 111 -7.69 2.53 8.01
CA ILE A 111 -7.73 1.12 8.38
C ILE A 111 -8.98 0.92 9.22
N VAL A 112 -9.83 -0.03 8.86
CA VAL A 112 -11.00 -0.40 9.65
C VAL A 112 -10.97 -1.89 9.94
N ALA A 113 -10.91 -2.24 11.21
CA ALA A 113 -11.11 -3.60 11.67
C ALA A 113 -12.61 -3.91 11.69
N VAL A 114 -13.00 -5.06 11.13
CA VAL A 114 -14.39 -5.54 11.08
C VAL A 114 -14.64 -6.60 12.15
N SER A 115 -13.58 -7.30 12.55
CA SER A 115 -13.56 -8.27 13.65
C SER A 115 -12.13 -8.47 14.13
N LYS A 116 -11.94 -9.35 15.11
CA LYS A 116 -10.61 -9.76 15.60
C LYS A 116 -9.70 -10.36 14.53
N ASP A 117 -10.29 -10.87 13.45
CA ASP A 117 -9.57 -11.62 12.42
C ASP A 117 -9.70 -11.03 11.01
N PHE A 118 -10.48 -9.95 10.81
CA PHE A 118 -10.70 -9.35 9.50
C PHE A 118 -10.72 -7.83 9.55
N GLY A 119 -10.14 -7.19 8.54
CA GLY A 119 -10.16 -5.75 8.36
C GLY A 119 -9.99 -5.36 6.89
N TYR A 120 -10.17 -4.09 6.60
CA TYR A 120 -9.88 -3.52 5.29
C TYR A 120 -9.16 -2.19 5.45
N ALA A 121 -8.51 -1.76 4.37
CA ALA A 121 -7.85 -0.48 4.34
C ALA A 121 -7.89 0.14 2.95
N THR A 122 -7.86 1.47 2.90
CA THR A 122 -7.76 2.26 1.68
C THR A 122 -6.64 3.26 1.81
N THR A 123 -5.91 3.51 0.73
CA THR A 123 -4.80 4.47 0.74
C THR A 123 -4.42 4.91 -0.66
N LEU A 124 -3.72 6.03 -0.77
CA LEU A 124 -2.83 6.35 -1.88
C LEU A 124 -1.42 5.89 -1.53
N GLN A 125 -0.72 5.25 -2.49
CA GLN A 125 0.69 4.91 -2.36
C GLN A 125 1.49 5.56 -3.48
N ARG A 126 2.58 6.22 -3.12
CA ARG A 126 3.59 6.73 -4.05
C ARG A 126 4.76 5.76 -4.05
N TYR A 127 5.04 5.20 -5.21
CA TYR A 127 6.23 4.40 -5.50
C TYR A 127 7.22 5.23 -6.31
N TRP A 128 8.50 5.08 -6.02
CA TRP A 128 9.58 5.57 -6.87
C TRP A 128 10.83 4.73 -6.66
N GLY A 129 11.75 4.78 -7.61
CA GLY A 129 12.96 3.97 -7.52
C GLY A 129 13.68 3.81 -8.84
N THR A 130 14.54 2.81 -8.87
CA THR A 130 15.27 2.38 -10.07
C THR A 130 15.10 0.87 -10.24
N GLY A 131 14.71 0.43 -11.43
CA GLY A 131 14.61 -0.99 -11.76
C GLY A 131 15.98 -1.63 -11.98
N THR A 132 16.01 -2.95 -12.06
CA THR A 132 17.25 -3.72 -12.36
C THR A 132 17.83 -3.43 -13.75
N ASP A 133 17.01 -2.88 -14.64
CA ASP A 133 17.39 -2.41 -15.98
C ASP A 133 18.04 -1.01 -15.98
N GLY A 134 18.12 -0.36 -14.81
CA GLY A 134 18.65 0.99 -14.61
C GLY A 134 17.66 2.11 -14.92
N ASN A 135 16.42 1.81 -15.29
CA ASN A 135 15.41 2.81 -15.56
C ASN A 135 14.76 3.31 -14.27
N GLU A 136 14.56 4.62 -14.15
CA GLU A 136 13.82 5.20 -13.04
C GLU A 136 12.31 5.02 -13.22
N PHE A 137 11.61 4.75 -12.13
CA PHE A 137 10.16 4.80 -12.09
C PHE A 137 9.68 5.73 -10.98
N SER A 138 8.52 6.36 -11.19
CA SER A 138 7.79 7.07 -10.16
C SER A 138 6.33 7.20 -10.54
N PHE A 139 5.45 6.74 -9.65
CA PHE A 139 4.01 6.81 -9.85
C PHE A 139 3.27 6.74 -8.51
N THR A 140 2.02 7.17 -8.53
CA THR A 140 1.09 7.03 -7.42
C THR A 140 -0.09 6.19 -7.89
N PHE A 141 -0.53 5.24 -7.07
CA PHE A 141 -1.74 4.46 -7.29
C PHE A 141 -2.66 4.51 -6.07
N ARG A 142 -3.94 4.22 -6.31
CA ARG A 142 -4.92 3.97 -5.24
C ARG A 142 -4.86 2.50 -4.88
N MET A 143 -4.97 2.21 -3.60
CA MET A 143 -5.02 0.85 -3.08
C MET A 143 -6.24 0.67 -2.19
N THR A 144 -6.92 -0.45 -2.38
CA THR A 144 -7.87 -1.02 -1.42
C THR A 144 -7.40 -2.44 -1.10
N SER A 145 -7.34 -2.79 0.17
CA SER A 145 -6.95 -4.13 0.58
C SER A 145 -7.87 -4.71 1.62
N LEU A 146 -8.04 -6.03 1.55
CA LEU A 146 -8.72 -6.83 2.56
C LEU A 146 -7.68 -7.69 3.28
N LEU A 147 -7.75 -7.69 4.60
CA LEU A 147 -6.81 -8.39 5.46
C LEU A 147 -7.51 -9.44 6.30
N ARG A 148 -6.78 -10.52 6.57
CA ARG A 148 -7.16 -11.55 7.53
C ARG A 148 -6.02 -11.86 8.48
N LYS A 149 -6.33 -12.10 9.75
CA LYS A 149 -5.39 -12.62 10.72
C LYS A 149 -5.32 -14.14 10.62
N ILE A 150 -4.13 -14.69 10.38
CA ILE A 150 -3.88 -16.11 10.21
C ILE A 150 -2.70 -16.48 11.11
N ASN A 151 -2.93 -17.42 12.05
CA ASN A 151 -1.93 -17.85 13.04
C ASN A 151 -1.26 -16.67 13.77
N GLY A 152 -2.07 -15.66 14.13
CA GLY A 152 -1.62 -14.46 14.85
C GLY A 152 -0.95 -13.38 13.98
N GLN A 153 -0.84 -13.58 12.66
CA GLN A 153 -0.24 -12.61 11.74
C GLN A 153 -1.28 -12.08 10.75
N TRP A 154 -1.33 -10.76 10.57
CA TRP A 154 -2.13 -10.16 9.50
C TRP A 154 -1.52 -10.44 8.14
N LYS A 155 -2.39 -10.79 7.18
CA LYS A 155 -2.04 -11.08 5.78
C LYS A 155 -3.04 -10.39 4.85
N TRP A 156 -2.58 -9.95 3.69
CA TRP A 156 -3.47 -9.56 2.61
C TRP A 156 -4.09 -10.79 1.94
N ILE A 157 -5.42 -10.78 1.88
CA ILE A 157 -6.23 -11.79 1.16
C ILE A 157 -6.81 -11.21 -0.14
N HIS A 158 -6.82 -9.89 -0.27
CA HIS A 158 -7.12 -9.20 -1.52
C HIS A 158 -6.43 -7.86 -1.57
N GLU A 159 -5.89 -7.52 -2.73
CA GLU A 159 -5.47 -6.16 -3.08
C GLU A 159 -6.10 -5.75 -4.40
N HIS A 160 -6.50 -4.48 -4.46
CA HIS A 160 -6.89 -3.82 -5.68
C HIS A 160 -6.12 -2.51 -5.76
N VAL A 161 -5.21 -2.45 -6.73
CA VAL A 161 -4.47 -1.25 -7.06
C VAL A 161 -4.92 -0.71 -8.41
N SER A 162 -5.00 0.62 -8.54
CA SER A 162 -5.44 1.22 -9.80
C SER A 162 -4.92 2.63 -9.99
N PHE A 163 -4.77 3.01 -11.26
CA PHE A 163 -4.71 4.40 -11.69
C PHE A 163 -6.12 4.88 -12.08
N PRO A 164 -6.49 6.13 -11.77
CA PRO A 164 -7.56 6.81 -12.50
C PRO A 164 -7.26 6.84 -14.00
N ALA A 165 -8.30 6.88 -14.82
CA ALA A 165 -8.18 7.00 -16.25
C ALA A 165 -8.94 8.24 -16.74
N ASP A 166 -8.31 8.98 -17.65
CA ASP A 166 -8.98 9.97 -18.46
C ASP A 166 -9.82 9.23 -19.53
N LEU A 167 -11.14 9.37 -19.44
CA LEU A 167 -12.06 8.62 -20.30
C LEU A 167 -12.14 9.14 -21.74
N GLU A 168 -11.63 10.35 -22.01
CA GLU A 168 -11.62 10.92 -23.36
C GLU A 168 -10.41 10.40 -24.16
N SER A 169 -9.23 10.45 -23.55
CA SER A 169 -7.97 10.00 -24.15
C SER A 169 -7.67 8.52 -23.93
N GLY A 170 -8.35 7.88 -22.98
CA GLY A 170 -8.09 6.50 -22.56
C GLY A 170 -6.77 6.30 -21.79
N LYS A 171 -6.12 7.39 -21.36
CA LYS A 171 -4.82 7.34 -20.68
C LYS A 171 -5.00 7.27 -19.16
N SER A 172 -4.13 6.50 -18.50
CA SER A 172 -4.03 6.46 -17.04
C SER A 172 -3.34 7.70 -16.48
N ASP A 173 -3.80 8.21 -15.34
CA ASP A 173 -3.12 9.24 -14.55
C ASP A 173 -2.24 8.60 -13.48
N TRP A 174 -0.93 8.63 -13.71
CA TRP A 174 0.09 8.07 -12.81
C TRP A 174 0.37 8.94 -11.59
N THR A 175 -0.30 10.08 -11.44
CA THR A 175 -0.21 10.92 -10.23
C THR A 175 -1.42 10.72 -9.32
N CYS A 176 -2.47 10.03 -9.77
CA CYS A 176 -3.75 9.91 -9.08
C CYS A 176 -4.34 11.26 -8.61
N GLY A 177 -4.17 12.30 -9.42
CA GLY A 177 -4.60 13.67 -9.10
C GLY A 177 -3.82 14.33 -7.95
N THR A 178 -2.76 13.71 -7.44
CA THR A 178 -1.93 14.29 -6.36
C THR A 178 -0.88 15.28 -6.89
N GLY A 179 -0.70 15.37 -8.21
CA GLY A 179 0.30 16.23 -8.85
C GLY A 179 1.76 15.85 -8.54
N THR A 180 1.97 14.72 -7.88
CA THR A 180 3.27 14.28 -7.41
C THR A 180 3.92 13.37 -8.45
N SER A 181 5.12 13.73 -8.93
CA SER A 181 5.85 12.98 -9.96
C SER A 181 7.36 13.01 -9.72
N GLY A 182 8.08 12.01 -10.22
CA GLY A 182 9.54 11.90 -10.10
C GLY A 182 10.00 11.50 -8.70
N LYS A 183 11.30 11.24 -8.54
CA LYS A 183 11.89 10.97 -7.23
C LYS A 183 11.82 12.24 -6.35
N PRO A 184 11.45 12.14 -5.06
CA PRO A 184 11.66 13.25 -4.12
C PRO A 184 13.13 13.67 -4.14
N ILE A 185 13.38 14.99 -4.15
CA ILE A 185 14.74 15.57 -4.04
C ILE A 185 15.13 15.67 -2.57
#